data_AF-A0A920K6F0-F1
#
_entry.id   AF-A0A920K6F0-F1
#
_cell.length_a   1.000
_cell.length_b   1.000
_cell.length_c   1.000
_cell.angle_alpha   90.00
_cell.angle_beta   90.00
_cell.angle_gamma   90.00
#
_symmetry.space_group_name_H-M   'P 1'
#
loop_
_entity.id
_entity.type
_entity.pdbx_description
1 polymer ?
#
loop_
_entity_poly.entity_id
_entity_poly.type
_entity_poly.pdbx_seq_one_letter_code
_entity_poly.pdbx_strand_id
1 'polypeptide(L)'
;MEVYSTLHTQGHAHSVGMGGRRSCGGLYGIDLGTVFCGESMFSKANNASKVALISLAKELKKNKYKLIDCQVPTQHLVSMGAESIPRSEFLTYLS
;
A
#
# COMPACT_ATOMS: atom_id res chain seq x y z
N MET A 1 -1.33 -2.69 -17.08
CA MET A 1 -2.00 -3.73 -16.26
C MET A 1 -1.30 -5.07 -16.37
N GLU A 2 -0.92 -5.52 -17.58
CA GLU A 2 -0.21 -6.80 -17.76
C GLU A 2 1.03 -6.96 -16.86
N VAL A 3 1.86 -5.91 -16.75
CA VAL A 3 3.04 -5.92 -15.86
C VAL A 3 2.68 -6.23 -14.40
N TYR A 4 1.68 -5.55 -13.83
CA TYR A 4 1.25 -5.79 -12.45
C TYR A 4 0.61 -7.16 -12.27
N SER A 5 -0.11 -7.67 -13.27
CA SER A 5 -0.63 -9.04 -13.26
C SER A 5 0.50 -10.07 -13.26
N THR A 6 1.53 -9.88 -14.09
CA THR A 6 2.71 -10.74 -14.11
C THR A 6 3.45 -10.69 -12.77
N LEU A 7 3.72 -9.50 -12.24
CA LEU A 7 4.35 -9.32 -10.94
C LEU A 7 3.51 -9.95 -9.81
N HIS A 8 2.18 -9.90 -9.92
CA HIS A 8 1.30 -10.57 -8.96
C HIS A 8 1.45 -12.09 -9.03
N THR A 9 1.47 -12.67 -10.23
CA THR A 9 1.70 -14.12 -10.39
C THR A 9 3.08 -14.56 -9.91
N GLN A 10 4.06 -13.66 -9.93
CA GLN A 10 5.42 -13.89 -9.42
C GLN A 10 5.54 -13.63 -7.90
N GLY A 11 4.47 -13.17 -7.24
CA GLY A 11 4.48 -12.87 -5.81
C GLY A 11 5.17 -11.55 -5.43
N HIS A 12 5.38 -10.65 -6.39
CA HIS A 12 5.97 -9.32 -6.15
C HIS A 12 4.91 -8.22 -6.01
N ALA A 13 3.76 -8.35 -6.67
CA ALA A 13 2.66 -7.41 -6.52
C ALA A 13 1.55 -8.00 -5.65
N HIS A 14 1.00 -7.21 -4.74
CA HIS A 14 -0.09 -7.63 -3.87
C HIS A 14 -1.24 -6.63 -3.90
N SER A 15 -2.44 -7.13 -3.67
CA SER A 15 -3.63 -6.31 -3.55
C SER A 15 -4.41 -6.64 -2.28
N VAL A 16 -5.02 -5.61 -1.70
CA VAL A 16 -5.91 -5.72 -0.54
C VAL A 16 -7.25 -5.13 -0.94
N GLY A 17 -8.31 -5.93 -0.84
CA GLY A 17 -9.67 -5.54 -1.17
C GLY A 17 -10.61 -5.63 0.03
N MET A 18 -11.57 -4.72 0.08
CA MET A 18 -12.65 -4.68 1.07
C MET A 18 -13.96 -5.07 0.40
N GLY A 19 -14.66 -6.06 0.96
CA GLY A 19 -15.91 -6.58 0.41
C GLY A 19 -15.67 -7.65 -0.66
N GLY A 20 -16.25 -8.84 -0.47
CA GLY A 20 -15.92 -10.09 -1.18
C GLY A 20 -15.86 -10.01 -2.71
N ARG A 21 -16.89 -10.50 -3.42
CA ARG A 21 -16.86 -10.53 -4.90
C ARG A 21 -17.00 -9.16 -5.55
N ARG A 22 -17.59 -8.19 -4.84
CA ARG A 22 -17.72 -6.80 -5.29
C ARG A 22 -16.99 -5.91 -4.31
N SER A 23 -15.70 -5.72 -4.58
CA SER A 23 -14.87 -4.88 -3.72
C SER A 23 -15.40 -3.45 -3.69
N CYS A 24 -15.70 -2.97 -2.49
CA CYS A 24 -16.12 -1.61 -2.20
C CYS A 24 -14.94 -0.66 -1.99
N GLY A 25 -13.71 -1.17 -1.98
CA GLY A 25 -12.48 -0.38 -1.94
C GLY A 25 -11.26 -1.26 -1.78
N GLY A 26 -10.08 -0.73 -2.08
CA GLY A 26 -8.86 -1.50 -2.00
C GLY A 26 -7.66 -0.74 -2.48
N LEU A 27 -6.51 -1.39 -2.43
CA LEU A 27 -5.24 -0.88 -2.91
C LEU A 27 -4.40 -2.02 -3.46
N TYR A 28 -3.43 -1.69 -4.30
CA TYR A 28 -2.40 -2.62 -4.71
C TYR A 28 -1.03 -1.94 -4.71
N GLY A 29 0.01 -2.75 -4.65
CA GLY A 29 1.38 -2.27 -4.56
C GLY A 29 2.41 -3.37 -4.75
N ILE A 30 3.68 -2.98 -4.70
CA ILE A 30 4.83 -3.86 -4.84
C ILE A 30 5.43 -4.14 -3.46
N ASP A 31 5.75 -5.40 -3.23
CA ASP A 31 6.47 -5.86 -2.05
C ASP A 31 7.98 -5.88 -2.31
N LEU A 32 8.72 -5.10 -1.52
CA LEU A 32 10.18 -5.05 -1.51
C LEU A 32 10.76 -5.71 -0.24
N GLY A 33 10.00 -6.60 0.40
CA GLY A 33 10.39 -7.40 1.56
C GLY A 33 10.23 -6.67 2.91
N THR A 34 10.81 -5.48 3.05
CA THR A 34 10.69 -4.65 4.27
C THR A 34 9.93 -3.34 4.02
N VAL A 35 9.69 -3.00 2.76
CA VAL A 35 8.96 -1.80 2.33
C VAL A 35 7.87 -2.24 1.36
N PHE A 36 6.66 -1.73 1.56
CA PHE A 36 5.56 -1.92 0.62
C PHE A 36 5.31 -0.62 -0.15
N CYS A 37 5.48 -0.64 -1.47
CA CYS A 37 5.23 0.51 -2.33
C CYS A 37 3.78 0.50 -2.81
N GLY A 38 2.94 1.37 -2.25
CA GLY A 38 1.55 1.52 -2.66
C GLY A 38 1.44 2.29 -3.98
N GLU A 39 0.92 1.62 -5.01
CA GLU A 39 0.80 2.20 -6.36
C GLU A 39 -0.53 2.93 -6.56
N SER A 40 -1.62 2.35 -6.09
CA SER A 40 -2.94 2.97 -6.23
C SER A 40 -3.94 2.43 -5.22
N MET A 41 -4.97 3.23 -5.00
CA MET A 41 -6.12 2.87 -4.18
C MET A 41 -7.42 3.33 -4.82
N PHE A 42 -8.51 2.62 -4.52
CA PHE A 42 -9.84 3.00 -4.95
C PHE A 42 -10.84 2.85 -3.80
N SER A 43 -11.91 3.64 -3.84
CA SER A 43 -13.01 3.57 -2.88
C SER A 43 -14.33 3.75 -3.62
N LYS A 44 -15.23 2.77 -3.50
CA LYS A 44 -16.61 2.81 -4.01
C LYS A 44 -17.65 3.02 -2.90
N ALA A 45 -17.24 2.84 -1.65
CA ALA A 45 -18.01 3.20 -0.47
C ALA A 45 -17.19 4.12 0.44
N ASN A 46 -17.87 4.86 1.32
CA ASN A 46 -17.19 5.73 2.28
C ASN A 46 -16.22 4.93 3.15
N ASN A 47 -15.02 5.47 3.33
CA ASN A 47 -13.93 4.90 4.14
C ASN A 47 -13.38 3.53 3.70
N ALA A 48 -13.82 2.95 2.58
CA ALA A 48 -13.37 1.61 2.18
C ALA A 48 -11.86 1.55 1.89
N SER A 49 -11.30 2.54 1.17
CA SER A 49 -9.85 2.64 0.95
C SER A 49 -9.07 2.85 2.25
N LYS A 50 -9.59 3.65 3.18
CA LYS A 50 -8.99 3.88 4.50
C LYS A 50 -8.92 2.58 5.31
N VAL A 51 -10.01 1.79 5.33
CA VAL A 51 -10.02 0.50 6.02
C VAL A 51 -9.07 -0.50 5.35
N ALA A 52 -8.98 -0.48 4.01
CA ALA A 52 -8.01 -1.30 3.27
C ALA A 52 -6.57 -0.96 3.69
N LEU A 53 -6.23 0.34 3.75
CA LEU A 53 -4.91 0.81 4.17
C LEU A 53 -4.59 0.45 5.62
N ILE A 54 -5.54 0.62 6.55
CA ILE A 54 -5.36 0.22 7.96
C ILE A 54 -5.13 -1.29 8.07
N SER A 55 -5.88 -2.09 7.30
CA SER A 55 -5.75 -3.55 7.29
C SER A 55 -4.39 -3.97 6.77
N LEU A 56 -3.95 -3.38 5.65
CA LEU A 56 -2.60 -3.57 5.12
C LEU A 56 -1.54 -3.21 6.17
N ALA A 57 -1.61 -2.02 6.76
CA ALA A 57 -0.63 -1.56 7.74
C ALA A 57 -0.50 -2.48 8.95
N LYS A 58 -1.61 -3.04 9.43
CA LYS A 58 -1.60 -4.03 10.52
C LYS A 58 -0.89 -5.32 10.13
N GLU A 59 -1.18 -5.84 8.93
CA GLU A 59 -0.55 -7.06 8.44
C GLU A 59 0.95 -6.86 8.20
N LEU A 60 1.32 -5.76 7.53
CA LEU A 60 2.73 -5.41 7.29
C LEU A 60 3.50 -5.23 8.61
N LYS A 61 2.90 -4.58 9.60
CA LYS A 61 3.51 -4.43 10.94
C LYS A 61 3.76 -5.79 11.61
N LYS A 62 2.81 -6.73 11.52
CA LYS A 62 2.97 -8.10 12.03
C LYS A 62 4.12 -8.83 11.33
N ASN A 63 4.28 -8.60 10.03
CA ASN A 63 5.34 -9.15 9.21
C ASN A 63 6.65 -8.33 9.25
N LYS A 64 6.78 -7.40 10.21
CA LYS A 64 8.00 -6.61 10.49
C LYS A 64 8.44 -5.66 9.36
N TYR A 65 7.53 -5.27 8.47
CA TYR A 65 7.77 -4.19 7.52
C TYR A 65 8.06 -2.89 8.25
N LYS A 66 8.86 -2.05 7.60
CA LYS A 66 9.31 -0.76 8.12
C LYS A 66 8.47 0.39 7.61
N LEU A 67 8.07 0.34 6.34
CA LEU A 67 7.37 1.45 5.70
C LEU A 67 6.30 0.97 4.70
N ILE A 68 5.28 1.82 4.55
CA ILE A 68 4.43 1.87 3.36
C ILE A 68 4.83 3.14 2.61
N ASP A 69 5.47 2.97 1.46
CA ASP A 69 5.73 4.08 0.55
C ASP A 69 4.43 4.46 -0.15
N CYS A 70 4.04 5.73 0.00
CA CYS A 70 2.83 6.29 -0.58
C CYS A 70 3.12 7.17 -1.80
N GLN A 71 4.36 7.13 -2.30
CA GLN A 71 4.85 7.90 -3.45
C GLN A 71 4.64 9.42 -3.27
N VAL A 72 3.64 9.98 -3.95
CA VAL A 72 3.37 11.41 -3.94
C VAL A 72 2.47 11.75 -2.76
N PRO A 73 2.86 12.69 -1.89
CA PRO A 73 2.02 13.12 -0.78
C PRO A 73 0.73 13.75 -1.31
N THR A 74 -0.41 13.28 -0.82
CA THR A 74 -1.72 13.89 -1.06
C THR A 74 -2.34 14.30 0.28
N GLN A 75 -3.21 15.30 0.28
CA GLN A 75 -3.94 15.69 1.50
C GLN A 75 -4.71 14.50 2.12
N HIS A 76 -5.20 13.59 1.28
CA HIS A 76 -5.86 12.37 1.74
C HIS A 76 -4.90 11.48 2.53
N LEU A 77 -3.71 11.20 2.00
CA LEU A 77 -2.69 10.38 2.67
C LEU A 77 -2.17 11.05 3.96
N VAL A 78 -1.93 12.36 3.93
CA VAL A 78 -1.51 13.13 5.11
C VAL A 78 -2.57 13.05 6.21
N SER A 79 -3.86 13.16 5.86
CA SER A 79 -4.96 13.00 6.83
C SER A 79 -5.05 11.59 7.44
N MET A 80 -4.36 10.61 6.85
CA MET A 80 -4.26 9.24 7.36
C MET A 80 -2.95 8.98 8.11
N GLY A 81 -2.11 10.00 8.30
CA GLY A 81 -0.83 9.90 9.01
C GLY A 81 0.39 9.65 8.12
N ALA A 82 0.28 9.87 6.81
CA ALA A 82 1.46 9.85 5.94
C ALA A 82 2.35 11.08 6.21
N GLU A 83 3.65 10.84 6.29
CA GLU A 83 4.67 11.86 6.51
C GLU A 83 5.68 11.83 5.35
N SER A 84 6.28 12.97 5.06
CA SER A 84 7.37 13.07 4.08
C SER A 84 8.70 12.92 4.80
N ILE A 85 9.53 11.99 4.34
CA ILE A 85 10.90 11.81 4.82
C ILE A 85 11.90 12.19 3.71
N PRO A 86 13.13 12.62 4.06
CA PRO A 86 14.18 12.81 3.09
C PRO A 86 14.47 11.52 2.30
N ARG A 87 14.80 11.64 1.01
CA ARG A 87 15.19 10.49 0.18
C ARG A 87 16.34 9.69 0.80
N SER A 88 17.31 10.36 1.40
CA SER A 88 18.44 9.70 2.07
C SER A 88 17.98 8.79 3.21
N GLU A 89 16.96 9.19 3.96
CA GLU A 89 16.36 8.39 5.02
C GLU A 89 15.56 7.23 4.43
N PHE A 90 14.73 7.48 3.39
CA PHE A 90 13.98 6.43 2.71
C PHE A 90 14.87 5.28 2.21
N LEU A 91 16.02 5.60 1.60
CA LEU A 91 16.95 4.61 1.08
C LEU A 91 17.52 3.69 2.17
N THR A 92 17.59 4.13 3.43
CA THR A 92 18.05 3.29 4.55
C THR A 92 17.09 2.14 4.87
N TYR A 93 15.83 2.24 4.43
CA TYR A 93 14.83 1.17 4.62
C TYR A 93 14.85 0.12 3.51
N LEU A 94 15.50 0.40 2.38
CA LEU A 94 15.64 -0.50 1.23
C LEU A 94 16.92 -1.35 1.28
N SER A 95 17.72 -1.21 2.35
CA SER A 95 19.04 -1.86 2.50
C SER A 95 18.97 -3.19 3.24
#